data_AF-A0A9D1CJ76-F1
#
_entry.id   AF-A0A9D1CJ76-F1
#
_cell.length_a   1.000
_cell.length_b   1.000
_cell.length_c   1.000
_cell.angle_alpha   90.00
_cell.angle_beta   90.00
_cell.angle_gamma   90.00
#
_symmetry.space_group_name_H-M   'P 1'
#
loop_
_entity.id
_entity.type
_entity.pdbx_description
1 polymer ?
#
loop_
_entity_poly.entity_id
_entity_poly.type
_entity_poly.pdbx_seq_one_letter_code
_entity_poly.pdbx_strand_id
1 'polypeptide(L)'
;HTLFAKYAIPQMIGLLFNSVYMIVDGVFIGNVLGRDSMAAAAVAVPLIEILIAVSMAVASGAGVMISGHLARREDDRALQVFDTALLCAAGTGLLVAVFGNLLIHPLAKALGATPQIHDEAVEYIRYIVTFSPFLIFSFLLSGLVRNDGRPKLAMFALAFGSVSNIVLDYVFMCPLNMGIGGAALATAIGPVFSVLILLPHFLLKKGHLYFSPPKLKARHVRHIFTLGFPSFIMEFTIGIMTFVYNVAIVRNGYGEMGLAAYLVIGYLMLILLTLFLGMAEGLQPVFSYFTGAGATGRSRDLRRFATGVFLAAGIVCYGLILLFSRSFFSIFNPGDTELIFHESGIDHNILCIECLHFIQLRMAVRAAPR
;
A
#
# COMPACT_ATOMS: atom_id res chain seq x y z
N HIS A 1 -22.51 9.82 -8.23
CA HIS A 1 -22.53 9.63 -6.75
C HIS A 1 -22.53 8.15 -6.35
N THR A 2 -23.51 7.33 -6.72
CA THR A 2 -23.61 5.91 -6.29
C THR A 2 -22.39 5.07 -6.65
N LEU A 3 -21.83 5.22 -7.86
CA LEU A 3 -20.61 4.51 -8.26
C LEU A 3 -19.37 4.93 -7.46
N PHE A 4 -19.27 6.21 -7.10
CA PHE A 4 -18.20 6.69 -6.23
C PHE A 4 -18.31 6.01 -4.86
N ALA A 5 -19.46 6.09 -4.20
CA ALA A 5 -19.66 5.48 -2.89
C ALA A 5 -19.48 3.96 -2.90
N LYS A 6 -19.92 3.29 -3.97
CA LYS A 6 -19.82 1.83 -4.11
C LYS A 6 -18.37 1.34 -4.22
N TYR A 7 -17.46 2.14 -4.78
CA TYR A 7 -16.09 1.70 -5.07
C TYR A 7 -15.01 2.41 -4.25
N ALA A 8 -15.09 3.74 -4.12
CA ALA A 8 -14.09 4.53 -3.39
C ALA A 8 -14.14 4.24 -1.88
N ILE A 9 -15.33 4.30 -1.27
CA ILE A 9 -15.46 4.15 0.20
C ILE A 9 -14.95 2.78 0.67
N PRO A 10 -15.32 1.63 0.05
CA PRO A 10 -14.76 0.36 0.48
C PRO A 10 -13.24 0.29 0.35
N GLN A 11 -12.67 0.84 -0.71
CA GLN A 11 -11.22 0.83 -0.88
C GLN A 11 -10.51 1.73 0.15
N MET A 12 -11.07 2.90 0.44
CA MET A 12 -10.58 3.76 1.52
C MET A 12 -10.58 3.03 2.86
N ILE A 13 -11.68 2.36 3.21
CA ILE A 13 -11.77 1.58 4.46
C ILE A 13 -10.71 0.47 4.48
N GLY A 14 -10.56 -0.27 3.37
CA GLY A 14 -9.56 -1.35 3.28
C GLY A 14 -8.13 -0.86 3.51
N LEU A 15 -7.74 0.26 2.89
CA LEU A 15 -6.41 0.84 3.09
C LEU A 15 -6.24 1.56 4.44
N LEU A 16 -7.32 2.08 5.04
CA LEU A 16 -7.26 2.61 6.40
C LEU A 16 -6.93 1.52 7.41
N PHE A 17 -7.56 0.33 7.29
CA PHE A 17 -7.17 -0.81 8.13
C PHE A 17 -5.71 -1.22 7.92
N ASN A 18 -5.21 -1.11 6.67
CA ASN A 18 -3.81 -1.36 6.34
C ASN A 18 -2.88 -0.40 7.11
N SER A 19 -3.15 0.91 7.06
CA SER A 19 -2.40 1.91 7.82
C SER A 19 -2.46 1.70 9.33
N VAL A 20 -3.64 1.36 9.86
CA VAL A 20 -3.81 1.14 11.30
C VAL A 20 -2.96 -0.04 11.77
N TYR A 21 -2.92 -1.17 11.06
CA TYR A 21 -2.06 -2.27 11.50
C TYR A 21 -0.58 -1.91 11.40
N MET A 22 -0.13 -1.19 10.37
CA MET A 22 1.28 -0.79 10.27
C MET A 22 1.73 0.07 11.45
N ILE A 23 0.87 0.97 11.92
CA ILE A 23 1.12 1.78 13.12
C ILE A 23 1.18 0.89 14.35
N VAL A 24 0.19 0.00 14.50
CA VAL A 24 0.07 -0.89 15.66
C VAL A 24 1.26 -1.87 15.73
N ASP A 25 1.63 -2.51 14.63
CA ASP A 25 2.78 -3.42 14.52
C ASP A 25 4.08 -2.74 14.97
N GLY A 26 4.37 -1.54 14.45
CA GLY A 26 5.55 -0.78 14.86
C GLY A 26 5.56 -0.44 16.36
N VAL A 27 4.40 -0.07 16.93
CA VAL A 27 4.25 0.21 18.37
C VAL A 27 4.43 -1.07 19.20
N PHE A 28 3.90 -2.20 18.75
CA PHE A 28 4.04 -3.48 19.44
C PHE A 28 5.49 -3.96 19.46
N ILE A 29 6.18 -3.93 18.32
CA ILE A 29 7.60 -4.31 18.25
C ILE A 29 8.43 -3.42 19.17
N GLY A 30 8.24 -2.09 19.12
CA GLY A 30 9.00 -1.16 19.95
C GLY A 30 8.77 -1.34 21.45
N ASN A 31 7.52 -1.59 21.86
CA ASN A 31 7.18 -1.73 23.28
C ASN A 31 7.50 -3.11 23.86
N VAL A 32 7.35 -4.18 23.08
CA VAL A 32 7.50 -5.56 23.58
C VAL A 32 8.94 -6.06 23.41
N LEU A 33 9.57 -5.75 22.28
CA LEU A 33 10.88 -6.29 21.92
C LEU A 33 12.02 -5.27 22.07
N GLY A 34 11.69 -3.98 22.05
CA GLY A 34 12.63 -2.90 22.29
C GLY A 34 13.17 -2.22 21.03
N ARG A 35 14.07 -1.26 21.23
CA ARG A 35 14.55 -0.34 20.18
C ARG A 35 15.32 -1.05 19.06
N ASP A 36 16.14 -2.04 19.39
CA ASP A 36 16.97 -2.75 18.42
C ASP A 36 16.10 -3.58 17.46
N SER A 37 15.07 -4.28 17.97
CA SER A 37 14.09 -5.01 17.16
C SER A 37 13.22 -4.11 16.29
N MET A 38 12.83 -2.95 16.81
CA MET A 38 12.11 -1.94 16.01
C MET A 38 12.98 -1.43 14.86
N ALA A 39 14.26 -1.17 15.09
CA ALA A 39 15.19 -0.77 14.05
C ALA A 39 15.40 -1.89 13.02
N ALA A 40 15.52 -3.15 13.47
CA ALA A 40 15.63 -4.32 12.60
C ALA A 40 14.42 -4.48 11.67
N ALA A 41 13.19 -4.32 12.19
CA ALA A 41 11.97 -4.35 11.38
C ALA A 41 11.90 -3.18 10.38
N ALA A 42 12.33 -1.98 10.79
CA ALA A 42 12.35 -0.80 9.91
C ALA A 42 13.27 -0.97 8.69
N VAL A 43 14.37 -1.72 8.81
CA VAL A 43 15.26 -2.06 7.69
C VAL A 43 14.53 -2.84 6.58
N ALA A 44 13.47 -3.59 6.91
CA ALA A 44 12.71 -4.36 5.93
C ALA A 44 11.65 -3.54 5.16
N VAL A 45 11.30 -2.34 5.64
CA VAL A 45 10.23 -1.51 5.04
C VAL A 45 10.47 -1.23 3.55
N PRO A 46 11.65 -0.79 3.08
CA PRO A 46 11.88 -0.53 1.66
C PRO A 46 11.65 -1.76 0.77
N LEU A 47 11.95 -2.96 1.29
CA LEU A 47 11.69 -4.20 0.58
C LEU A 47 10.18 -4.46 0.46
N ILE A 48 9.42 -4.31 1.55
CA ILE A 48 7.96 -4.46 1.55
C ILE A 48 7.34 -3.50 0.52
N GLU A 49 7.75 -2.23 0.52
CA GLU A 49 7.25 -1.22 -0.41
C GLU A 49 7.55 -1.57 -1.87
N ILE A 50 8.73 -2.08 -2.19
CA ILE A 50 9.05 -2.55 -3.55
C ILE A 50 8.11 -3.70 -3.97
N LEU A 51 7.80 -4.63 -3.06
CA LEU A 51 6.88 -5.74 -3.34
C LEU A 51 5.46 -5.23 -3.59
N ILE A 52 4.99 -4.28 -2.79
CA ILE A 52 3.70 -3.61 -2.98
C ILE A 52 3.69 -2.86 -4.32
N ALA A 53 4.73 -2.08 -4.63
CA ALA A 53 4.85 -1.33 -5.87
C ALA A 53 4.79 -2.22 -7.12
N VAL A 54 5.52 -3.35 -7.13
CA VAL A 54 5.47 -4.30 -8.24
C VAL A 54 4.09 -4.95 -8.35
N SER A 55 3.49 -5.32 -7.21
CA SER A 55 2.13 -5.85 -7.19
C SER A 55 1.12 -4.85 -7.74
N MET A 56 1.19 -3.59 -7.32
CA MET A 56 0.33 -2.51 -7.79
C MET A 56 0.51 -2.23 -9.28
N ALA A 57 1.73 -2.31 -9.79
CA ALA A 57 2.00 -2.19 -11.22
C ALA A 57 1.19 -3.25 -12.01
N VAL A 58 1.28 -4.51 -11.59
CA VAL A 58 0.55 -5.61 -12.26
C VAL A 58 -0.95 -5.45 -12.06
N ALA A 59 -1.42 -5.16 -10.84
CA ALA A 59 -2.84 -5.04 -10.50
C ALA A 59 -3.54 -3.90 -11.23
N SER A 60 -2.94 -2.70 -11.22
CA SER A 60 -3.44 -1.51 -11.88
C SER A 60 -3.42 -1.68 -13.40
N GLY A 61 -2.28 -2.12 -13.97
CA GLY A 61 -2.13 -2.32 -15.40
C GLY A 61 -3.09 -3.36 -15.97
N ALA A 62 -3.22 -4.52 -15.30
CA ALA A 62 -4.18 -5.55 -15.66
C ALA A 62 -5.63 -5.07 -15.46
N GLY A 63 -5.91 -4.38 -14.35
CA GLY A 63 -7.23 -3.83 -14.04
C GLY A 63 -7.75 -2.86 -15.11
N VAL A 64 -6.89 -1.97 -15.62
CA VAL A 64 -7.24 -1.05 -16.71
C VAL A 64 -7.66 -1.82 -17.97
N MET A 65 -6.86 -2.81 -18.38
CA MET A 65 -7.14 -3.64 -19.55
C MET A 65 -8.41 -4.48 -19.37
N ILE A 66 -8.56 -5.13 -18.21
CA ILE A 66 -9.71 -5.96 -17.86
C ILE A 66 -10.99 -5.13 -17.89
N SER A 67 -11.04 -4.01 -17.17
CA SER A 67 -12.20 -3.11 -17.16
C SER A 67 -12.56 -2.62 -18.57
N GLY A 68 -11.56 -2.36 -19.42
CA GLY A 68 -11.78 -1.98 -20.81
C GLY A 68 -12.34 -3.10 -21.69
N HIS A 69 -11.92 -4.35 -21.48
CA HIS A 69 -12.46 -5.52 -22.18
C HIS A 69 -13.88 -5.85 -21.69
N LEU A 70 -14.12 -5.85 -20.38
CA LEU A 70 -15.45 -6.06 -19.79
C LEU A 70 -16.46 -5.00 -20.25
N ALA A 71 -16.03 -3.73 -20.36
CA ALA A 71 -16.86 -2.66 -20.92
C ALA A 71 -17.31 -2.92 -22.37
N ARG A 72 -16.49 -3.62 -23.15
CA ARG A 72 -16.77 -4.03 -24.53
C ARG A 72 -17.40 -5.42 -24.64
N ARG A 73 -17.74 -6.06 -23.51
CA ARG A 73 -18.25 -7.44 -23.42
C ARG A 73 -17.29 -8.48 -24.05
N GLU A 74 -16.00 -8.22 -23.95
CA GLU A 74 -14.93 -9.10 -24.43
C GLU A 74 -14.36 -9.98 -23.29
N ASP A 75 -15.23 -10.78 -22.65
CA ASP A 75 -14.91 -11.52 -21.42
C ASP A 75 -13.71 -12.47 -21.60
N ASP A 76 -13.61 -13.16 -22.75
CA ASP A 76 -12.47 -14.03 -23.07
C ASP A 76 -11.13 -13.28 -23.10
N ARG A 77 -11.14 -12.02 -23.54
CA ARG A 77 -9.92 -11.18 -23.54
C ARG A 77 -9.60 -10.68 -22.15
N ALA A 78 -10.62 -10.33 -21.35
CA ALA A 78 -10.43 -10.00 -19.95
C ALA A 78 -9.79 -11.18 -19.17
N LEU A 79 -10.26 -12.41 -19.40
CA LEU A 79 -9.69 -13.63 -18.82
C LEU A 79 -8.23 -13.87 -19.24
N GLN A 80 -7.88 -13.64 -20.51
CA GLN A 80 -6.49 -13.77 -20.95
C GLN A 80 -5.55 -12.76 -20.27
N VAL A 81 -6.03 -11.55 -20.00
CA VAL A 81 -5.27 -10.55 -19.24
C VAL A 81 -5.15 -10.97 -17.78
N PHE A 82 -6.24 -11.45 -17.18
CA PHE A 82 -6.27 -12.00 -15.83
C PHE A 82 -5.24 -13.12 -15.65
N ASP A 83 -5.23 -14.14 -16.51
CA ASP A 83 -4.27 -15.24 -16.46
C ASP A 83 -2.82 -14.75 -16.63
N THR A 84 -2.60 -13.79 -17.52
CA THR A 84 -1.26 -13.20 -17.69
C THR A 84 -0.81 -12.46 -16.43
N ALA A 85 -1.71 -11.72 -15.78
CA ALA A 85 -1.41 -11.00 -14.54
C ALA A 85 -1.08 -11.96 -13.38
N LEU A 86 -1.83 -13.06 -13.26
CA LEU A 86 -1.53 -14.12 -12.29
C LEU A 86 -0.15 -14.74 -12.52
N LEU A 87 0.22 -15.02 -13.78
CA LEU A 87 1.53 -15.55 -14.11
C LEU A 87 2.66 -14.56 -13.81
N CYS A 88 2.46 -13.26 -14.10
CA CYS A 88 3.42 -12.22 -13.74
C CYS A 88 3.63 -12.17 -12.22
N ALA A 89 2.55 -12.15 -11.44
CA ALA A 89 2.64 -12.13 -9.98
C ALA A 89 3.25 -13.39 -9.39
N ALA A 90 2.87 -14.58 -9.89
CA ALA A 90 3.48 -15.84 -9.48
C ALA A 90 4.98 -15.86 -9.79
N GLY A 91 5.37 -15.44 -11.00
CA GLY A 91 6.77 -15.35 -11.41
C GLY A 91 7.56 -14.40 -10.52
N THR A 92 7.09 -13.17 -10.34
CA THR A 92 7.75 -12.18 -9.47
C THR A 92 7.83 -12.67 -8.03
N GLY A 93 6.72 -13.15 -7.45
CA GLY A 93 6.70 -13.64 -6.07
C GLY A 93 7.64 -14.81 -5.85
N LEU A 94 7.67 -15.77 -6.78
CA LEU A 94 8.59 -16.91 -6.69
C LEU A 94 10.05 -16.48 -6.82
N LEU A 95 10.35 -15.56 -7.75
CA LEU A 95 11.70 -15.01 -7.91
C LEU A 95 12.16 -14.30 -6.63
N VAL A 96 11.31 -13.46 -6.03
CA VAL A 96 11.63 -12.79 -4.75
C VAL A 96 11.81 -13.81 -3.64
N ALA A 97 10.93 -14.79 -3.51
CA ALA A 97 11.03 -15.81 -2.47
C ALA A 97 12.31 -16.63 -2.57
N VAL A 98 12.71 -17.02 -3.79
CA VAL A 98 13.93 -17.81 -4.02
C VAL A 98 15.18 -16.95 -3.84
N PHE A 99 15.32 -15.86 -4.60
CA PHE A 99 16.53 -15.04 -4.56
C PHE A 99 16.67 -14.25 -3.25
N GLY A 100 15.57 -13.79 -2.67
CA GLY A 100 15.55 -13.11 -1.38
C GLY A 100 16.05 -14.01 -0.24
N ASN A 101 15.67 -15.29 -0.23
CA ASN A 101 16.20 -16.25 0.75
C ASN A 101 17.66 -16.63 0.47
N LEU A 102 18.05 -16.84 -0.79
CA LEU A 102 19.43 -17.18 -1.16
C LEU A 102 20.42 -16.06 -0.84
N LEU A 103 19.99 -14.80 -1.02
CA LEU A 103 20.83 -13.60 -0.84
C LEU A 103 20.47 -12.82 0.42
N ILE A 104 19.91 -13.48 1.44
CA ILE A 104 19.28 -12.78 2.56
C ILE A 104 20.24 -11.90 3.38
N HIS A 105 21.46 -12.35 3.65
CA HIS A 105 22.43 -11.55 4.40
C HIS A 105 22.98 -10.36 3.57
N PRO A 106 23.38 -10.54 2.29
CA PRO A 106 23.67 -9.40 1.41
C PRO A 106 22.51 -8.42 1.28
N LEU A 107 21.27 -8.92 1.19
CA LEU A 107 20.06 -8.11 1.11
C LEU A 107 19.85 -7.28 2.37
N ALA A 108 19.93 -7.88 3.56
CA ALA A 108 19.82 -7.18 4.84
C ALA A 108 20.87 -6.06 4.97
N LYS A 109 22.13 -6.33 4.58
CA LYS A 109 23.19 -5.32 4.55
C LYS A 109 22.90 -4.19 3.55
N ALA A 110 22.43 -4.54 2.35
CA ALA A 110 22.08 -3.55 1.33
C ALA A 110 20.91 -2.65 1.75
N LEU A 111 19.99 -3.17 2.56
CA LEU A 111 18.87 -2.41 3.14
C LEU A 111 19.29 -1.57 4.36
N GLY A 112 20.51 -1.71 4.85
CA GLY A 112 21.07 -0.87 5.93
C GLY A 112 21.19 -1.55 7.30
N ALA A 113 21.07 -2.87 7.39
CA ALA A 113 21.28 -3.59 8.64
C ALA A 113 22.72 -3.40 9.16
N THR A 114 22.86 -2.87 10.38
CA THR A 114 24.15 -2.76 11.07
C THR A 114 24.51 -4.11 11.72
N PRO A 115 25.78 -4.37 12.08
CA PRO A 115 26.18 -5.62 12.72
C PRO A 115 25.38 -5.97 14.00
N GLN A 116 24.88 -4.97 14.72
CA GLN A 116 24.14 -5.16 15.96
C GLN A 116 22.72 -5.68 15.73
N ILE A 117 22.05 -5.25 14.66
CA ILE A 117 20.65 -5.62 14.36
C ILE A 117 20.55 -6.63 13.20
N HIS A 118 21.69 -7.10 12.67
CA HIS A 118 21.75 -7.87 11.43
C HIS A 118 20.98 -9.18 11.52
N ASP A 119 21.11 -9.91 12.61
CA ASP A 119 20.47 -11.23 12.76
C ASP A 119 18.95 -11.08 12.90
N GLU A 120 18.48 -10.11 13.67
CA GLU A 120 17.06 -9.77 13.80
C GLU A 120 16.47 -9.28 12.47
N ALA A 121 17.19 -8.43 11.74
CA ALA A 121 16.76 -7.96 10.42
C ALA A 121 16.67 -9.11 9.41
N VAL A 122 17.65 -10.02 9.42
CA VAL A 122 17.64 -11.23 8.58
C VAL A 122 16.47 -12.13 8.94
N GLU A 123 16.20 -12.34 10.22
CA GLU A 123 15.04 -13.12 10.66
C GLU A 123 13.74 -12.50 10.15
N TYR A 124 13.54 -11.20 10.35
CA TYR A 124 12.35 -10.50 9.90
C TYR A 124 12.17 -10.55 8.38
N ILE A 125 13.23 -10.20 7.62
CA ILE A 125 13.23 -10.22 6.16
C ILE A 125 12.91 -11.62 5.63
N ARG A 126 13.38 -12.68 6.30
CA ARG A 126 13.17 -14.07 5.87
C ARG A 126 11.69 -14.41 5.74
N TYR A 127 10.89 -14.04 6.72
CA TYR A 127 9.44 -14.25 6.66
C TYR A 127 8.82 -13.45 5.51
N ILE A 128 9.18 -12.17 5.37
CA ILE A 128 8.65 -11.31 4.30
C ILE A 128 8.97 -11.85 2.91
N VAL A 129 10.22 -12.24 2.62
CA VAL A 129 10.58 -12.78 1.29
C VAL A 129 9.93 -14.14 1.05
N THR A 130 9.86 -15.00 2.07
CA THR A 130 9.27 -16.34 1.95
C THR A 130 7.78 -16.27 1.63
N PHE A 131 7.06 -15.35 2.28
CA PHE A 131 5.63 -15.13 2.06
C PHE A 131 5.33 -14.05 1.00
N SER A 132 6.35 -13.49 0.34
CA SER A 132 6.19 -12.48 -0.71
C SER A 132 5.22 -12.87 -1.85
N PRO A 133 5.08 -14.15 -2.27
CA PRO A 133 4.04 -14.51 -3.23
C PRO A 133 2.64 -14.14 -2.73
N PHE A 134 2.33 -14.41 -1.46
CA PHE A 134 1.02 -14.09 -0.88
C PHE A 134 0.81 -12.59 -0.71
N LEU A 135 1.86 -11.84 -0.36
CA LEU A 135 1.80 -10.38 -0.34
C LEU A 135 1.42 -9.83 -1.72
N ILE A 136 2.12 -10.24 -2.77
CA ILE A 136 1.84 -9.81 -4.15
C ILE A 136 0.43 -10.27 -4.58
N PHE A 137 0.05 -11.52 -4.31
CA PHE A 137 -1.26 -12.02 -4.66
C PHE A 137 -2.40 -11.32 -3.90
N SER A 138 -2.20 -10.93 -2.64
CA SER A 138 -3.21 -10.21 -1.84
C SER A 138 -3.61 -8.91 -2.54
N PHE A 139 -2.62 -8.11 -2.90
CA PHE A 139 -2.82 -6.83 -3.56
C PHE A 139 -3.31 -7.00 -5.01
N LEU A 140 -2.77 -7.97 -5.77
CA LEU A 140 -3.26 -8.30 -7.10
C LEU A 140 -4.73 -8.69 -7.09
N LEU A 141 -5.08 -9.74 -6.34
CA LEU A 141 -6.44 -10.29 -6.34
C LEU A 141 -7.44 -9.27 -5.79
N SER A 142 -7.05 -8.45 -4.80
CA SER A 142 -7.89 -7.37 -4.29
C SER A 142 -8.21 -6.35 -5.39
N GLY A 143 -7.19 -5.93 -6.17
CA GLY A 143 -7.39 -5.06 -7.33
C GLY A 143 -8.27 -5.70 -8.42
N LEU A 144 -8.05 -6.99 -8.72
CA LEU A 144 -8.79 -7.70 -9.77
C LEU A 144 -10.25 -7.96 -9.38
N VAL A 145 -10.54 -8.33 -8.13
CA VAL A 145 -11.91 -8.55 -7.65
C VAL A 145 -12.70 -7.23 -7.63
N ARG A 146 -12.00 -6.12 -7.38
CA ARG A 146 -12.55 -4.77 -7.47
C ARG A 146 -12.89 -4.42 -8.92
N ASN A 147 -12.03 -4.77 -9.87
CA ASN A 147 -12.30 -4.64 -11.30
C ASN A 147 -13.43 -5.57 -11.79
N ASP A 148 -13.65 -6.70 -11.11
CA ASP A 148 -14.76 -7.63 -11.36
C ASP A 148 -16.05 -7.27 -10.58
N GLY A 149 -16.16 -6.04 -10.10
CA GLY A 149 -17.40 -5.49 -9.53
C GLY A 149 -17.71 -5.86 -8.09
N ARG A 150 -16.74 -6.42 -7.34
CA ARG A 150 -16.88 -6.79 -5.92
C ARG A 150 -15.99 -5.96 -4.95
N PRO A 151 -16.06 -4.61 -4.94
CA PRO A 151 -15.20 -3.76 -4.10
C PRO A 151 -15.37 -4.02 -2.59
N LYS A 152 -16.55 -4.43 -2.12
CA LYS A 152 -16.76 -4.79 -0.71
C LYS A 152 -16.01 -6.05 -0.29
N LEU A 153 -15.82 -7.00 -1.21
CA LEU A 153 -15.04 -8.21 -0.95
C LEU A 153 -13.54 -7.87 -0.84
N ALA A 154 -13.04 -7.00 -1.73
CA ALA A 154 -11.69 -6.46 -1.66
C ALA A 154 -11.42 -5.78 -0.30
N MET A 155 -12.33 -4.89 0.11
CA MET A 155 -12.29 -4.22 1.41
C MET A 155 -12.25 -5.22 2.57
N PHE A 156 -13.17 -6.19 2.59
CA PHE A 156 -13.25 -7.17 3.66
C PHE A 156 -11.97 -8.01 3.77
N ALA A 157 -11.39 -8.43 2.63
CA ALA A 157 -10.13 -9.17 2.62
C ALA A 157 -8.99 -8.35 3.25
N LEU A 158 -8.79 -7.10 2.81
CA LEU A 158 -7.75 -6.22 3.36
C LEU A 158 -7.96 -5.94 4.85
N ALA A 159 -9.19 -5.61 5.25
CA ALA A 159 -9.53 -5.34 6.64
C ALA A 159 -9.33 -6.57 7.52
N PHE A 160 -9.80 -7.74 7.09
CA PHE A 160 -9.63 -8.97 7.85
C PHE A 160 -8.17 -9.38 7.96
N GLY A 161 -7.38 -9.27 6.88
CA GLY A 161 -5.93 -9.52 6.93
C GLY A 161 -5.22 -8.60 7.92
N SER A 162 -5.57 -7.31 7.91
CA SER A 162 -5.03 -6.28 8.81
C SER A 162 -5.38 -6.54 10.28
N VAL A 163 -6.66 -6.84 10.57
CA VAL A 163 -7.12 -7.15 11.93
C VAL A 163 -6.51 -8.46 12.43
N SER A 164 -6.41 -9.46 11.55
CA SER A 164 -5.77 -10.74 11.89
C SER A 164 -4.29 -10.53 12.22
N ASN A 165 -3.58 -9.68 11.48
CA ASN A 165 -2.21 -9.32 11.78
C ASN A 165 -2.08 -8.73 13.19
N ILE A 166 -2.87 -7.71 13.56
CA ILE A 166 -2.83 -7.11 14.92
C ILE A 166 -3.05 -8.16 16.02
N VAL A 167 -4.02 -9.06 15.82
CA VAL A 167 -4.30 -10.14 16.79
C VAL A 167 -3.14 -11.12 16.87
N LEU A 168 -2.55 -11.49 15.73
CA LEU A 168 -1.42 -12.41 15.67
C LEU A 168 -0.13 -11.79 16.22
N ASP A 169 0.09 -10.49 16.04
CA ASP A 169 1.22 -9.76 16.63
C ASP A 169 1.20 -9.89 18.15
N TYR A 170 0.04 -9.60 18.76
CA TYR A 170 -0.14 -9.80 20.19
C TYR A 170 0.13 -11.25 20.59
N VAL A 171 -0.45 -12.23 19.88
CA VAL A 171 -0.34 -13.66 20.22
C VAL A 171 1.07 -14.22 20.02
N PHE A 172 1.78 -13.85 18.96
CA PHE A 172 3.11 -14.36 18.67
C PHE A 172 4.17 -13.68 19.54
N MET A 173 4.08 -12.37 19.75
CA MET A 173 5.07 -11.64 20.55
C MET A 173 4.87 -11.82 22.06
N CYS A 174 3.63 -11.77 22.57
CA CYS A 174 3.39 -11.71 24.02
C CYS A 174 3.27 -13.10 24.68
N PRO A 175 2.21 -13.92 24.46
CA PRO A 175 2.09 -15.20 25.14
C PRO A 175 3.04 -16.26 24.58
N LEU A 176 3.37 -16.23 23.29
CA LEU A 176 4.27 -17.22 22.66
C LEU A 176 5.75 -16.81 22.66
N ASN A 177 6.07 -15.56 23.00
CA ASN A 177 7.44 -15.04 23.11
C ASN A 177 8.33 -15.38 21.88
N MET A 178 7.77 -15.31 20.68
CA MET A 178 8.48 -15.65 19.44
C MET A 178 9.44 -14.55 18.95
N GLY A 179 9.64 -13.49 19.74
CA GLY A 179 10.53 -12.38 19.41
C GLY A 179 10.15 -11.69 18.09
N ILE A 180 11.16 -11.16 17.39
CA ILE A 180 10.96 -10.45 16.12
C ILE A 180 10.46 -11.37 15.00
N GLY A 181 10.81 -12.67 15.03
CA GLY A 181 10.25 -13.66 14.12
C GLY A 181 8.73 -13.82 14.26
N GLY A 182 8.20 -13.66 15.47
CA GLY A 182 6.76 -13.61 15.74
C GLY A 182 6.06 -12.45 15.04
N ALA A 183 6.59 -11.24 15.17
CA ALA A 183 6.08 -10.06 14.48
C ALA A 183 6.13 -10.22 12.95
N ALA A 184 7.27 -10.67 12.44
CA ALA A 184 7.45 -10.91 11.01
C ALA A 184 6.47 -11.96 10.46
N LEU A 185 6.20 -13.01 11.22
CA LEU A 185 5.25 -14.06 10.86
C LEU A 185 3.80 -13.54 10.85
N ALA A 186 3.39 -12.75 11.85
CA ALA A 186 2.07 -12.12 11.87
C ALA A 186 1.87 -11.21 10.64
N THR A 187 2.89 -10.40 10.31
CA THR A 187 2.90 -9.53 9.12
C THR A 187 2.84 -10.34 7.82
N ALA A 188 3.54 -11.47 7.75
CA ALA A 188 3.52 -12.36 6.60
C ALA A 188 2.19 -13.12 6.41
N ILE A 189 1.50 -13.47 7.50
CA ILE A 189 0.23 -14.22 7.46
C ILE A 189 -0.98 -13.32 7.11
N GLY A 190 -0.95 -12.04 7.44
CA GLY A 190 -2.04 -11.09 7.09
C GLY A 190 -2.46 -11.17 5.61
N PRO A 191 -1.53 -11.02 4.65
CA PRO A 191 -1.80 -11.22 3.23
C PRO A 191 -2.27 -12.62 2.85
N VAL A 192 -1.84 -13.68 3.56
CA VAL A 192 -2.33 -15.04 3.34
C VAL A 192 -3.84 -15.11 3.58
N PHE A 193 -4.33 -14.54 4.68
CA PHE A 193 -5.78 -14.48 4.93
C PHE A 193 -6.52 -13.69 3.86
N SER A 194 -5.97 -12.56 3.42
CA SER A 194 -6.54 -11.78 2.32
C SER A 194 -6.69 -12.63 1.05
N VAL A 195 -5.65 -13.38 0.66
CA VAL A 195 -5.70 -14.29 -0.49
C VAL A 195 -6.73 -15.39 -0.28
N LEU A 196 -6.79 -16.02 0.90
CA LEU A 196 -7.77 -17.07 1.21
C LEU A 196 -9.22 -16.59 1.12
N ILE A 197 -9.49 -15.33 1.49
CA ILE A 197 -10.82 -14.71 1.37
C ILE A 197 -11.17 -14.41 -0.10
N LEU A 198 -10.18 -14.02 -0.90
CA LEU A 198 -10.38 -13.62 -2.30
C LEU A 198 -10.46 -14.81 -3.26
N LEU A 199 -9.70 -15.88 -2.99
CA LEU A 199 -9.62 -17.07 -3.84
C LEU A 199 -10.98 -17.69 -4.20
N PRO A 200 -11.94 -17.88 -3.26
CA PRO A 200 -13.25 -18.44 -3.57
C PRO A 200 -14.03 -17.68 -4.64
N HIS A 201 -13.81 -16.37 -4.82
CA HIS A 201 -14.47 -15.61 -5.88
C HIS A 201 -14.07 -16.12 -7.27
N PHE A 202 -12.76 -16.32 -7.48
CA PHE A 202 -12.18 -16.74 -8.76
C PHE A 202 -12.29 -18.26 -8.99
N LEU A 203 -12.22 -19.07 -7.92
CA LEU A 203 -12.38 -20.52 -8.00
C LEU A 203 -13.82 -20.93 -8.29
N LEU A 204 -14.78 -20.28 -7.61
CA LEU A 204 -16.22 -20.59 -7.74
C LEU A 204 -16.89 -19.78 -8.86
N LYS A 205 -16.12 -19.06 -9.68
CA LYS A 205 -16.60 -18.28 -10.83
C LYS A 205 -17.74 -17.31 -10.48
N LYS A 206 -17.60 -16.57 -9.37
CA LYS A 206 -18.65 -15.66 -8.85
C LYS A 206 -18.72 -14.29 -9.57
N GLY A 207 -17.93 -14.12 -10.62
CA GLY A 207 -17.87 -12.95 -11.50
C GLY A 207 -17.34 -13.32 -12.89
N HIS A 208 -16.89 -12.34 -13.68
CA HIS A 208 -16.38 -12.56 -15.03
C HIS A 208 -14.95 -13.09 -15.04
N LEU A 209 -14.22 -12.91 -13.94
CA LEU A 209 -12.84 -13.38 -13.81
C LEU A 209 -12.80 -14.71 -13.05
N TYR A 210 -12.10 -15.69 -13.61
CA TYR A 210 -11.89 -17.00 -12.99
C TYR A 210 -10.61 -17.65 -13.51
N PHE A 211 -10.10 -18.62 -12.76
CA PHE A 211 -8.92 -19.36 -13.17
C PHE A 211 -9.19 -20.17 -14.43
N SER A 212 -8.39 -19.92 -15.47
CA SER A 212 -8.44 -20.62 -16.75
C SER A 212 -7.03 -21.13 -17.11
N PRO A 213 -6.90 -22.15 -17.97
CA PRO A 213 -5.59 -22.61 -18.43
C PRO A 213 -4.79 -21.44 -19.01
N PRO A 214 -3.62 -21.11 -18.41
CA PRO A 214 -3.00 -19.83 -18.67
C PRO A 214 -2.43 -19.76 -20.09
N LYS A 215 -2.76 -18.67 -20.79
CA LYS A 215 -2.22 -18.36 -22.12
C LYS A 215 -1.36 -17.10 -22.04
N LEU A 216 -0.06 -17.28 -21.78
CA LEU A 216 0.86 -16.15 -21.72
C LEU A 216 0.99 -15.51 -23.11
N LYS A 217 0.64 -14.24 -23.22
CA LYS A 217 0.91 -13.42 -24.40
C LYS A 217 1.89 -12.32 -24.02
N ALA A 218 3.09 -12.34 -24.60
CA ALA A 218 4.14 -11.33 -24.34
C ALA A 218 3.63 -9.90 -24.54
N ARG A 219 2.71 -9.69 -25.49
CA ARG A 219 2.04 -8.41 -25.70
C ARG A 219 1.24 -7.94 -24.47
N HIS A 220 0.51 -8.84 -23.80
CA HIS A 220 -0.23 -8.52 -22.58
C HIS A 220 0.72 -8.16 -21.45
N VAL A 221 1.82 -8.91 -21.27
CA VAL A 221 2.85 -8.60 -20.27
C VAL A 221 3.36 -7.17 -20.46
N ARG A 222 3.79 -6.82 -21.68
CA ARG A 222 4.27 -5.46 -21.99
C ARG A 222 3.22 -4.39 -21.68
N HIS A 223 1.96 -4.62 -22.07
CA HIS A 223 0.89 -3.66 -21.85
C HIS A 223 0.54 -3.50 -20.36
N ILE A 224 0.50 -4.60 -19.61
CA ILE A 224 0.27 -4.58 -18.16
C ILE A 224 1.33 -3.71 -17.49
N PHE A 225 2.62 -3.94 -17.76
CA PHE A 225 3.67 -3.13 -17.15
C PHE A 225 3.67 -1.69 -17.66
N THR A 226 3.34 -1.42 -18.93
CA THR A 226 3.27 -0.04 -19.46
C THR A 226 2.15 0.76 -18.79
N LEU A 227 0.96 0.15 -18.62
CA LEU A 227 -0.19 0.80 -17.98
C LEU A 227 -0.06 0.85 -16.45
N GLY A 228 0.67 -0.09 -15.86
CA GLY A 228 0.95 -0.17 -14.44
C GLY A 228 2.12 0.69 -13.97
N PHE A 229 3.00 1.09 -14.88
CA PHE A 229 4.20 1.87 -14.55
C PHE A 229 3.92 3.17 -13.78
N PRO A 230 2.85 3.94 -14.07
CA PRO A 230 2.51 5.09 -13.25
C PRO A 230 2.18 4.73 -11.79
N SER A 231 1.51 3.61 -11.55
CA SER A 231 1.25 3.12 -10.19
C SER A 231 2.53 2.65 -9.51
N PHE A 232 3.45 2.00 -10.24
CA PHE A 232 4.77 1.67 -9.72
C PHE A 232 5.55 2.92 -9.28
N ILE A 233 5.62 3.94 -10.13
CA ILE A 233 6.31 5.20 -9.81
C ILE A 233 5.68 5.89 -8.61
N MET A 234 4.34 5.85 -8.50
CA MET A 234 3.62 6.43 -7.38
C MET A 234 4.07 5.81 -6.05
N GLU A 235 4.06 4.48 -5.94
CA GLU A 235 4.51 3.77 -4.74
C GLU A 235 6.02 3.96 -4.50
N PHE A 236 6.81 3.86 -5.56
CA PHE A 236 8.26 4.01 -5.46
C PHE A 236 8.67 5.42 -4.99
N THR A 237 7.93 6.45 -5.41
CA THR A 237 8.18 7.84 -5.02
C THR A 237 7.87 8.06 -3.54
N ILE A 238 6.84 7.41 -2.98
CA ILE A 238 6.54 7.46 -1.54
C ILE A 238 7.75 6.95 -0.73
N GLY A 239 8.32 5.80 -1.13
CA GLY A 239 9.52 5.25 -0.49
C GLY A 239 10.77 6.14 -0.63
N ILE A 240 11.04 6.67 -1.84
CA ILE A 240 12.18 7.57 -2.07
C ILE A 240 12.04 8.88 -1.27
N MET A 241 10.86 9.49 -1.28
CA MET A 241 10.66 10.76 -0.57
C MET A 241 10.89 10.58 0.93
N THR A 242 10.36 9.51 1.51
CA THR A 242 10.61 9.14 2.91
C THR A 242 12.11 9.03 3.20
N PHE A 243 12.87 8.36 2.34
CA PHE A 243 14.33 8.27 2.48
C PHE A 243 15.02 9.63 2.39
N VAL A 244 14.64 10.47 1.42
CA VAL A 244 15.21 11.82 1.23
C VAL A 244 14.92 12.71 2.45
N TYR A 245 13.70 12.66 3.01
CA TYR A 245 13.36 13.41 4.22
C TYR A 245 14.19 12.97 5.42
N ASN A 246 14.33 11.66 5.64
CA ASN A 246 15.16 11.14 6.72
C ASN A 246 16.63 11.63 6.62
N VAL A 247 17.22 11.59 5.42
CA VAL A 247 18.58 12.10 5.19
C VAL A 247 18.67 13.62 5.40
N ALA A 248 17.67 14.38 4.94
CA ALA A 248 17.63 15.82 5.09
C ALA A 248 17.52 16.27 6.55
N ILE A 249 16.70 15.58 7.36
CA ILE A 249 16.55 15.85 8.79
C ILE A 249 17.88 15.67 9.52
N VAL A 250 18.58 14.56 9.26
CA VAL A 250 19.88 14.27 9.87
C VAL A 250 20.96 15.27 9.42
N ARG A 251 21.05 15.57 8.11
CA ARG A 251 22.06 16.51 7.58
C ARG A 251 21.87 17.95 8.05
N ASN A 252 20.63 18.38 8.29
CA ASN A 252 20.32 19.73 8.76
C ASN A 252 20.45 19.88 10.29
N GLY A 253 20.95 18.87 11.00
CA GLY A 253 21.28 18.97 12.42
C GLY A 253 20.10 18.82 13.37
N TYR A 254 18.90 18.45 12.89
CA TYR A 254 17.76 18.13 13.76
C TYR A 254 17.95 16.80 14.53
N GLY A 255 18.95 16.01 14.15
CA GLY A 255 19.39 14.81 14.87
C GLY A 255 18.28 13.77 15.05
N GLU A 256 18.38 12.97 16.11
CA GLU A 256 17.41 11.90 16.43
C GLU A 256 16.03 12.46 16.82
N MET A 257 15.97 13.64 17.44
CA MET A 257 14.70 14.29 17.81
C MET A 257 13.87 14.67 16.58
N GLY A 258 14.50 15.23 15.53
CA GLY A 258 13.81 15.54 14.28
C GLY A 258 13.27 14.31 13.56
N LEU A 259 13.98 13.17 13.65
CA LEU A 259 13.52 11.90 13.07
C LEU A 259 12.31 11.34 13.85
N ALA A 260 12.33 11.44 15.18
CA ALA A 260 11.21 11.01 16.02
C ALA A 260 9.95 11.86 15.77
N ALA A 261 10.09 13.18 15.66
CA ALA A 261 9.00 14.08 15.26
C ALA A 261 8.43 13.72 13.89
N TYR A 262 9.31 13.49 12.90
CA TYR A 262 8.91 13.07 11.56
C TYR A 262 8.18 11.72 11.55
N LEU A 263 8.54 10.77 12.41
CA LEU A 263 7.85 9.48 12.52
C LEU A 263 6.38 9.66 12.95
N VAL A 264 6.12 10.51 13.95
CA VAL A 264 4.75 10.80 14.43
C VAL A 264 3.93 11.50 13.34
N ILE A 265 4.53 12.48 12.65
CA ILE A 265 3.92 13.12 11.46
C ILE A 265 3.67 12.09 10.37
N GLY A 266 4.61 11.17 10.15
CA GLY A 266 4.55 10.09 9.17
C GLY A 266 3.35 9.17 9.38
N TYR A 267 2.98 8.83 10.61
CA TYR A 267 1.77 8.05 10.88
C TYR A 267 0.48 8.79 10.52
N LEU A 268 0.41 10.09 10.82
CA LEU A 268 -0.73 10.91 10.40
C LEU A 268 -0.80 11.03 8.88
N MET A 269 0.35 11.24 8.24
CA MET A 269 0.46 11.28 6.78
C MET A 269 0.07 9.95 6.14
N LEU A 270 0.44 8.81 6.72
CA LEU A 270 0.09 7.48 6.23
C LEU A 270 -1.44 7.30 6.17
N ILE A 271 -2.16 7.71 7.22
CA ILE A 271 -3.63 7.65 7.26
C ILE A 271 -4.25 8.52 6.15
N LEU A 272 -3.75 9.74 5.97
CA LEU A 272 -4.24 10.65 4.94
C LEU A 272 -3.92 10.11 3.53
N LEU A 273 -2.70 9.65 3.33
CA LEU A 273 -2.21 9.08 2.09
C LEU A 273 -3.09 7.92 1.65
N THR A 274 -3.31 6.95 2.53
CA THR A 274 -4.14 5.77 2.23
C THR A 274 -5.60 6.12 1.99
N LEU A 275 -6.12 7.21 2.58
CA LEU A 275 -7.44 7.74 2.26
C LEU A 275 -7.51 8.23 0.80
N PHE A 276 -6.54 9.03 0.37
CA PHE A 276 -6.48 9.56 -1.00
C PHE A 276 -6.17 8.48 -2.04
N LEU A 277 -5.23 7.59 -1.71
CA LEU A 277 -4.89 6.43 -2.52
C LEU A 277 -6.10 5.52 -2.68
N GLY A 278 -6.83 5.27 -1.58
CA GLY A 278 -8.02 4.43 -1.61
C GLY A 278 -9.14 5.01 -2.47
N MET A 279 -9.31 6.34 -2.49
CA MET A 279 -10.21 6.98 -3.43
C MET A 279 -9.75 6.81 -4.88
N ALA A 280 -8.47 7.00 -5.18
CA ALA A 280 -7.92 6.90 -6.52
C ALA A 280 -8.06 5.47 -7.08
N GLU A 281 -7.61 4.49 -6.31
CA GLU A 281 -7.67 3.07 -6.64
C GLU A 281 -9.09 2.53 -6.70
N GLY A 282 -9.97 3.02 -5.81
CA GLY A 282 -11.37 2.67 -5.82
C GLY A 282 -12.04 3.12 -7.11
N LEU A 283 -11.71 4.30 -7.62
CA LEU A 283 -12.30 4.83 -8.85
C LEU A 283 -11.68 4.30 -10.13
N GLN A 284 -10.48 3.70 -10.09
CA GLN A 284 -9.79 3.16 -11.26
C GLN A 284 -10.69 2.28 -12.15
N PRO A 285 -11.41 1.25 -11.65
CA PRO A 285 -12.26 0.40 -12.48
C PRO A 285 -13.38 1.18 -13.18
N VAL A 286 -13.97 2.16 -12.49
CA VAL A 286 -15.09 2.95 -13.01
C VAL A 286 -14.61 3.84 -14.16
N PHE A 287 -13.45 4.49 -13.99
CA PHE A 287 -12.85 5.28 -15.06
C PHE A 287 -12.43 4.42 -16.25
N SER A 288 -11.77 3.28 -16.00
CA SER A 288 -11.36 2.35 -17.06
C SER A 288 -12.56 1.79 -17.82
N TYR A 289 -13.65 1.45 -17.12
CA TYR A 289 -14.89 0.98 -17.75
C TYR A 289 -15.54 2.06 -18.63
N PHE A 290 -15.67 3.29 -18.13
CA PHE A 290 -16.25 4.37 -18.93
C PHE A 290 -15.43 4.71 -20.17
N THR A 291 -14.10 4.70 -20.05
CA THR A 291 -13.22 4.88 -21.22
C THR A 291 -13.38 3.73 -22.21
N GLY A 292 -13.42 2.48 -21.74
CA GLY A 292 -13.64 1.30 -22.59
C GLY A 292 -15.00 1.28 -23.29
N ALA A 293 -16.04 1.81 -22.64
CA ALA A 293 -17.40 1.93 -23.19
C ALA A 293 -17.60 3.18 -24.09
N GLY A 294 -16.57 4.01 -24.28
CA GLY A 294 -16.70 5.28 -25.01
C GLY A 294 -17.56 6.35 -24.30
N ALA A 295 -17.87 6.16 -23.02
CA ALA A 295 -18.75 7.02 -22.23
C ALA A 295 -18.03 8.25 -21.67
N THR A 296 -17.45 9.07 -22.56
CA THR A 296 -16.61 10.22 -22.21
C THR A 296 -17.32 11.29 -21.36
N GLY A 297 -18.61 11.50 -21.57
CA GLY A 297 -19.45 12.40 -20.75
C GLY A 297 -19.52 11.96 -19.29
N ARG A 298 -19.90 10.69 -19.05
CA ARG A 298 -19.97 10.11 -17.69
C ARG A 298 -18.61 10.09 -16.99
N SER A 299 -17.54 9.84 -17.73
CA SER A 299 -16.16 9.92 -17.21
C SER A 299 -15.80 11.34 -16.76
N ARG A 300 -16.17 12.36 -17.55
CA ARG A 300 -15.94 13.78 -17.21
C ARG A 300 -16.73 14.20 -15.97
N ASP A 301 -17.99 13.79 -15.86
CA ASP A 301 -18.85 14.13 -14.72
C ASP A 301 -18.36 13.47 -13.44
N LEU A 302 -18.00 12.17 -13.49
CA LEU A 302 -17.40 11.47 -12.36
C LEU A 302 -16.09 12.14 -11.94
N ARG A 303 -15.24 12.54 -12.89
CA ARG A 303 -13.97 13.24 -12.60
C ARG A 303 -14.22 14.58 -11.90
N ARG A 304 -15.19 15.38 -12.35
CA ARG A 304 -15.54 16.65 -11.69
C ARG A 304 -16.03 16.42 -10.26
N PHE A 305 -16.94 15.46 -10.08
CA PHE A 305 -17.45 15.10 -8.76
C PHE A 305 -16.35 14.59 -7.84
N ALA A 306 -15.58 13.60 -8.27
CA ALA A 306 -14.44 13.07 -7.51
C ALA A 306 -13.46 14.21 -7.19
N THR A 307 -13.24 15.13 -8.14
CA THR A 307 -12.32 16.25 -7.90
C THR A 307 -12.76 17.15 -6.75
N GLY A 308 -14.06 17.47 -6.70
CA GLY A 308 -14.65 18.24 -5.61
C GLY A 308 -14.59 17.51 -4.27
N VAL A 309 -14.87 16.20 -4.24
CA VAL A 309 -14.78 15.39 -3.02
C VAL A 309 -13.34 15.32 -2.49
N PHE A 310 -12.36 15.10 -3.35
CA PHE A 310 -10.94 15.11 -2.97
C PHE A 310 -10.52 16.46 -2.39
N LEU A 311 -10.96 17.57 -3.01
CA LEU A 311 -10.62 18.91 -2.53
C LEU A 311 -11.27 19.19 -1.17
N ALA A 312 -12.55 18.85 -1.02
CA ALA A 312 -13.27 19.00 0.25
C ALA A 312 -12.63 18.15 1.35
N ALA A 313 -12.32 16.88 1.07
CA ALA A 313 -11.62 16.00 2.00
C ALA A 313 -10.25 16.57 2.39
N GLY A 314 -9.48 17.09 1.43
CA GLY A 314 -8.19 17.73 1.67
C GLY A 314 -8.30 18.96 2.56
N ILE A 315 -9.27 19.84 2.31
CA ILE A 315 -9.53 21.02 3.15
C ILE A 315 -9.92 20.60 4.57
N VAL A 316 -10.78 19.59 4.72
CA VAL A 316 -11.18 19.08 6.04
C VAL A 316 -9.99 18.48 6.78
N CYS A 317 -9.19 17.65 6.12
CA CYS A 317 -8.00 17.06 6.73
C CYS A 317 -6.99 18.14 7.15
N TYR A 318 -6.73 19.11 6.27
CA TYR A 318 -5.85 20.24 6.58
C TYR A 318 -6.36 21.06 7.78
N GLY A 319 -7.66 21.35 7.82
CA GLY A 319 -8.29 22.04 8.95
C GLY A 319 -8.20 21.24 10.25
N LEU A 320 -8.40 19.93 10.21
CA LEU A 320 -8.24 19.06 11.38
C LEU A 320 -6.79 19.06 11.89
N ILE A 321 -5.80 19.03 10.99
CA ILE A 321 -4.40 19.08 11.38
C ILE A 321 -4.09 20.43 12.05
N LEU A 322 -4.54 21.55 11.50
CA LEU A 322 -4.31 22.86 12.11
C LEU A 322 -4.96 23.01 13.49
N LEU A 323 -6.14 22.43 13.70
CA LEU A 323 -6.89 22.55 14.96
C LEU A 323 -6.41 21.57 16.03
N PHE A 324 -6.00 20.36 15.62
CA PHE A 324 -5.71 19.26 16.53
C PHE A 324 -4.24 18.83 16.56
N SER A 325 -3.32 19.46 15.79
CA SER A 325 -1.90 19.12 15.79
C SER A 325 -1.34 19.02 17.21
N ARG A 326 -1.50 20.09 18.01
CA ARG A 326 -1.05 20.12 19.42
C ARG A 326 -1.61 18.98 20.28
N SER A 327 -2.88 18.63 20.11
CA SER A 327 -3.51 17.55 20.86
C SER A 327 -3.01 16.17 20.39
N PHE A 328 -2.84 15.99 19.08
CA PHE A 328 -2.30 14.77 18.50
C PHE A 328 -0.87 14.52 18.98
N PHE A 329 0.00 15.53 18.95
CA PHE A 329 1.38 15.42 19.44
C PHE A 329 1.46 15.14 20.95
N SER A 330 0.58 15.74 21.76
CA SER A 330 0.57 15.50 23.22
C SER A 330 0.23 14.07 23.62
N ILE A 331 -0.44 13.31 22.74
CA ILE A 331 -0.77 11.89 22.97
C ILE A 331 0.48 11.00 22.83
N PHE A 332 1.40 11.35 21.93
CA PHE A 332 2.60 10.55 21.68
C PHE A 332 3.79 10.91 22.58
N ASN A 333 3.83 12.13 23.14
CA ASN A 333 4.87 12.54 24.09
C ASN A 333 4.33 13.50 25.16
N PRO A 334 3.80 13.00 26.29
CA PRO A 334 3.18 13.83 27.32
C PRO A 334 4.16 14.77 28.08
N GLY A 335 5.48 14.62 27.91
CA GLY A 335 6.48 15.18 28.83
C GLY A 335 7.51 16.16 28.25
N ASP A 336 7.55 16.42 26.95
CA ASP A 336 8.67 17.18 26.35
C ASP A 336 8.23 18.49 25.67
N THR A 337 8.33 19.59 26.42
CA THR A 337 7.93 20.94 25.99
C THR A 337 8.85 21.58 24.95
N GLU A 338 10.08 21.07 24.74
CA GLU A 338 11.00 21.59 23.71
C GLU A 338 10.61 21.14 22.29
N LEU A 339 10.08 19.92 22.13
CA LEU A 339 9.56 19.39 20.86
C LEU A 339 8.42 20.24 20.30
N ILE A 340 7.48 20.66 21.15
CA ILE A 340 6.30 21.45 20.77
C ILE A 340 6.69 22.84 20.19
N PHE A 341 7.80 23.42 20.65
CA PHE A 341 8.28 24.74 20.19
C PHE A 341 9.10 24.67 18.89
N HIS A 342 9.91 23.63 18.70
CA HIS A 342 10.72 23.47 17.49
C HIS A 342 9.90 22.98 16.28
N GLU A 343 8.78 22.28 16.52
CA GLU A 343 7.87 21.73 15.51
C GLU A 343 6.97 22.79 14.84
N SER A 344 6.65 23.88 15.53
CA SER A 344 5.79 24.96 15.01
C SER A 344 6.33 25.58 13.69
N GLY A 345 7.64 25.51 13.45
CA GLY A 345 8.28 25.97 12.20
C GLY A 345 8.40 24.92 11.09
N ILE A 346 8.39 23.62 11.44
CA ILE A 346 8.52 22.48 10.52
C ILE A 346 7.14 22.08 9.97
N ASP A 347 6.11 22.18 10.81
CA ASP A 347 4.72 21.79 10.53
C ASP A 347 4.12 22.45 9.28
N HIS A 348 4.39 23.74 9.03
CA HIS A 348 3.73 24.44 7.93
C HIS A 348 4.29 24.09 6.56
N ASN A 349 5.62 23.97 6.43
CA ASN A 349 6.27 23.80 5.13
C ASN A 349 6.27 22.34 4.67
N ILE A 350 6.52 21.37 5.56
CA ILE A 350 6.55 19.94 5.17
C ILE A 350 5.15 19.44 4.85
N LEU A 351 4.16 19.80 5.68
CA LEU A 351 2.77 19.38 5.49
C LEU A 351 2.13 20.03 4.25
N CYS A 352 2.49 21.30 3.94
CA CYS A 352 2.07 21.95 2.69
C CYS A 352 2.75 21.35 1.45
N ILE A 353 4.05 21.02 1.51
CA ILE A 353 4.78 20.43 0.39
C ILE A 353 4.22 19.04 0.06
N GLU A 354 3.90 18.23 1.07
CA GLU A 354 3.27 16.91 0.89
C GLU A 354 1.85 17.05 0.30
N CYS A 355 1.02 17.92 0.87
CA CYS A 355 -0.31 18.21 0.30
C CYS A 355 -0.23 18.72 -1.16
N LEU A 356 0.78 19.54 -1.51
CA LEU A 356 1.05 20.00 -2.86
C LEU A 356 1.61 18.90 -3.78
N HIS A 357 2.43 17.99 -3.26
CA HIS A 357 2.92 16.80 -3.97
C HIS A 357 1.76 15.90 -4.42
N PHE A 358 0.74 15.74 -3.58
CA PHE A 358 -0.46 14.98 -3.93
C PHE A 358 -1.37 15.69 -4.94
N ILE A 359 -1.42 17.04 -4.92
CA ILE A 359 -2.08 17.82 -5.97
C ILE A 359 -1.32 17.71 -7.31
N GLN A 360 0.01 17.62 -7.29
CA GLN A 360 0.86 17.39 -8.47
C GLN A 360 0.68 15.97 -9.06
N LEU A 361 0.51 14.95 -8.21
CA LEU A 361 0.24 13.56 -8.63
C LEU A 361 -1.04 13.43 -9.48
N ARG A 362 -1.97 14.37 -9.31
CA ARG A 362 -3.18 14.53 -10.14
C ARG A 362 -2.89 14.90 -11.59
N MET A 363 -1.69 15.41 -11.89
CA MET A 363 -1.21 15.61 -13.27
C MET A 363 -0.68 14.33 -13.91
N ALA A 364 -0.27 13.32 -13.14
CA ALA A 364 0.12 12.02 -13.69
C ALA A 364 -1.09 11.20 -14.16
N VAL A 365 -2.26 11.34 -13.52
CA VAL A 365 -3.53 10.72 -13.96
C VAL A 365 -4.09 11.37 -15.25
N ARG A 366 -3.55 12.52 -15.69
CA ARG A 366 -3.80 13.04 -17.06
C ARG A 366 -3.11 12.20 -18.16
N ALA A 367 -2.25 11.24 -17.82
CA ALA A 367 -1.54 10.39 -18.77
C ALA A 367 -2.19 9.02 -19.02
N ALA A 368 -3.51 8.87 -18.80
CA ALA A 368 -4.23 7.79 -19.46
C ALA A 368 -4.23 8.09 -20.98
N PRO A 369 -3.66 7.22 -21.82
CA PRO A 369 -3.55 7.50 -23.24
C PRO A 369 -4.94 7.69 -23.85
N ARG A 370 -5.04 8.69 -24.74
CA ARG A 370 -6.19 8.90 -25.62
C ARG A 370 -6.45 7.68 -26.49
#